data_AF-A0A9D2HF44-F1
#
_entry.id   AF-A0A9D2HF44-F1
#
_cell.length_a   1.000
_cell.length_b   1.000
_cell.length_c   1.000
_cell.angle_alpha   90.00
_cell.angle_beta   90.00
_cell.angle_gamma   90.00
#
_symmetry.space_group_name_H-M   'P 1'
#
loop_
_entity.id
_entity.type
_entity.pdbx_description
1 polymer ?
#
loop_
_entity_poly.entity_id
_entity_poly.type
_entity_poly.pdbx_seq_one_letter_code
_entity_poly.pdbx_strand_id
1 'polypeptide(L)'
;MTATLLALLATGLAAGGGLLTLRLHRERGREPDPAHLAMCPRYRNGRFENEEPVPVSNMGPRFYVKFFLSRHRPPRPLPVTPVAASELPRPPAPLRAVWMGHSFVLVDVDGTRFLFDPVYGPATPLPVNMFRFQAPPLPREQLPDAGIDAVIVTHDHYDHLERSTLCHLARKGLRIITPLGVGARLRGWGCPADSVTELDWHQSTDVGTVRVTATPARHFSGRSLNSRDGTLWASWVLRGPEHGVFFSADGGYGRHFAAIGKQYGPFDLACMETGAWDKRWPHAHQQPEESVRACREVGGRVMLPIHWAAYDLSFHPWDEPILRASAAAREQGVPLATPRMGEAWSPGMSTGPWWTEVR
;
A
#
# COMPACT_ATOMS: atom_id res chain seq x y z
N MET A 1 14.39 47.02 10.17
CA MET A 1 13.50 46.30 9.23
C MET A 1 12.30 47.18 8.94
N THR A 2 12.07 47.57 7.69
CA THR A 2 11.00 48.50 7.29
C THR A 2 9.62 47.81 7.30
N ALA A 3 8.55 48.57 7.55
CA ALA A 3 7.17 48.06 7.56
C ALA A 3 6.79 47.31 6.27
N THR A 4 7.37 47.69 5.14
CA THR A 4 7.22 47.01 3.83
C THR A 4 7.78 45.59 3.83
N LEU A 5 8.89 45.34 4.51
CA LEU A 5 9.49 44.00 4.61
C LEU A 5 8.62 43.06 5.47
N LEU A 6 8.03 43.59 6.55
CA LEU A 6 7.08 42.86 7.40
C LEU A 6 5.77 42.55 6.67
N ALA A 7 5.25 43.48 5.87
CA ALA A 7 4.06 43.27 5.05
C ALA A 7 4.30 42.25 3.92
N LEU A 8 5.46 42.27 3.27
CA LEU A 8 5.86 41.26 2.26
C LEU A 8 6.08 39.87 2.87
N LEU A 9 6.65 39.79 4.09
CA LEU A 9 6.78 38.54 4.84
C LEU A 9 5.41 38.00 5.27
N ALA A 10 4.51 38.85 5.75
CA ALA A 10 3.16 38.46 6.16
C ALA A 10 2.29 38.00 4.98
N THR A 11 2.36 38.69 3.83
CA THR A 11 1.66 38.27 2.61
C THR A 11 2.25 37.00 2.02
N GLY A 12 3.58 36.83 2.04
CA GLY A 12 4.25 35.58 1.65
C GLY A 12 3.87 34.38 2.52
N LEU A 13 3.77 34.57 3.85
CA LEU A 13 3.30 33.55 4.79
C LEU A 13 1.82 33.20 4.60
N ALA A 14 0.96 34.21 4.39
CA ALA A 14 -0.46 33.99 4.12
C ALA A 14 -0.70 33.30 2.77
N ALA A 15 0.00 33.71 1.71
CA ALA A 15 -0.07 33.06 0.39
C ALA A 15 0.47 31.63 0.43
N GLY A 16 1.61 31.40 1.10
CA GLY A 16 2.18 30.07 1.31
C GLY A 16 1.25 29.16 2.12
N GLY A 17 0.63 29.68 3.18
CA GLY A 17 -0.38 28.98 3.98
C GLY A 17 -1.65 28.64 3.19
N GLY A 18 -2.10 29.56 2.33
CA GLY A 18 -3.24 29.33 1.42
C GLY A 18 -2.96 28.22 0.40
N LEU A 19 -1.80 28.25 -0.25
CA LEU A 19 -1.39 27.21 -1.20
C LEU A 19 -1.24 25.84 -0.54
N LEU A 20 -0.66 25.78 0.66
CA LEU A 20 -0.58 24.54 1.44
C LEU A 20 -1.97 24.01 1.78
N THR A 21 -2.88 24.87 2.27
CA THR A 21 -4.25 24.47 2.60
C THR A 21 -5.00 23.92 1.39
N LEU A 22 -4.89 24.58 0.23
CA LEU A 22 -5.46 24.12 -1.02
C LEU A 22 -4.89 22.77 -1.44
N ARG A 23 -3.57 22.58 -1.30
CA ARG A 23 -2.92 21.29 -1.59
C ARG A 23 -3.42 20.19 -0.65
N LEU A 24 -3.46 20.44 0.65
CA LEU A 24 -3.96 19.48 1.65
C LEU A 24 -5.40 19.08 1.31
N HIS A 25 -6.26 20.05 1.01
CA HIS A 25 -7.65 19.79 0.64
C HIS A 25 -7.76 18.96 -0.66
N ARG A 26 -7.00 19.32 -1.69
CA ARG A 26 -6.97 18.62 -2.98
C ARG A 26 -6.52 17.17 -2.83
N GLU A 27 -5.45 16.92 -2.08
CA GLU A 27 -4.88 15.57 -1.90
C GLU A 27 -5.64 14.72 -0.87
N ARG A 28 -6.58 15.30 -0.11
CA ARG A 28 -7.46 14.57 0.82
C ARG A 28 -8.70 13.97 0.14
N GLY A 29 -9.27 14.71 -0.81
CA GLY A 29 -10.55 14.34 -1.43
C GLY A 29 -11.75 14.59 -0.52
N ARG A 30 -12.89 13.98 -0.87
CA ARG A 30 -14.13 14.06 -0.09
C ARG A 30 -14.14 12.98 1.00
N GLU A 31 -14.57 13.34 2.21
CA GLU A 31 -14.80 12.37 3.28
C GLU A 31 -16.09 11.57 3.00
N PRO A 32 -16.16 10.29 3.41
CA PRO A 32 -17.38 9.50 3.26
C PRO A 32 -18.53 10.06 4.08
N ASP A 33 -19.74 9.83 3.60
CA ASP A 33 -20.96 10.15 4.34
C ASP A 33 -21.19 9.09 5.43
N PRO A 34 -21.16 9.46 6.73
CA PRO A 34 -21.38 8.51 7.82
C PRO A 34 -22.71 7.76 7.71
N ALA A 35 -23.75 8.36 7.11
CA ALA A 35 -25.05 7.72 6.95
C ALA A 35 -24.97 6.49 6.03
N HIS A 36 -24.12 6.53 4.99
CA HIS A 36 -23.89 5.39 4.11
C HIS A 36 -23.08 4.27 4.77
N LEU A 37 -22.28 4.60 5.79
CA LEU A 37 -21.44 3.67 6.51
C LEU A 37 -22.11 3.08 7.76
N ALA A 38 -23.17 3.71 8.27
CA ALA A 38 -23.86 3.32 9.50
C ALA A 38 -24.45 1.89 9.48
N MET A 39 -24.65 1.32 8.28
CA MET A 39 -25.10 -0.08 8.13
C MET A 39 -23.98 -1.11 8.32
N CYS A 40 -22.73 -0.67 8.31
CA CYS A 40 -21.57 -1.53 8.52
C CYS A 40 -21.36 -1.78 10.03
N PRO A 41 -21.43 -3.03 10.53
CA PRO A 41 -21.39 -3.32 11.98
C PRO A 41 -20.11 -2.87 12.70
N ARG A 42 -19.01 -2.73 11.95
CA ARG A 42 -17.69 -2.28 12.41
C ARG A 42 -17.49 -0.77 12.30
N TYR A 43 -18.45 -0.03 11.73
CA TYR A 43 -18.45 1.43 11.71
C TYR A 43 -19.25 1.95 12.92
N ARG A 44 -18.56 2.46 13.94
CA ARG A 44 -19.13 2.90 15.21
C ARG A 44 -18.59 4.26 15.58
N ASN A 45 -19.47 5.13 16.11
CA ASN A 45 -19.09 6.47 16.57
C ASN A 45 -18.33 7.30 15.50
N GLY A 46 -18.70 7.12 14.23
CA GLY A 46 -18.08 7.82 13.10
C GLY A 46 -16.73 7.25 12.65
N ARG A 47 -16.34 6.05 13.09
CA ARG A 47 -15.04 5.42 12.80
C ARG A 47 -15.18 3.92 12.54
N PHE A 48 -14.30 3.36 11.71
CA PHE A 48 -14.12 1.92 11.62
C PHE A 48 -13.30 1.39 12.80
N GLU A 49 -13.63 0.19 13.27
CA GLU A 49 -12.94 -0.49 14.38
C GLU A 49 -12.25 -1.77 13.90
N ASN A 50 -11.07 -2.05 14.45
CA ASN A 50 -10.36 -3.32 14.24
C ASN A 50 -11.01 -4.45 15.05
N GLU A 51 -10.87 -5.70 14.58
CA GLU A 51 -11.24 -6.89 15.37
C GLU A 51 -10.35 -7.08 16.60
N GLU A 52 -9.12 -6.58 16.53
CA GLU A 52 -8.16 -6.53 17.63
C GLU A 52 -7.69 -5.09 17.82
N PRO A 53 -7.65 -4.56 19.06
CA PRO A 53 -7.38 -3.14 19.28
C PRO A 53 -6.07 -2.65 18.66
N VAL A 54 -6.08 -1.44 18.10
CA VAL A 54 -4.87 -0.69 17.69
C VAL A 54 -4.82 0.57 18.54
N PRO A 55 -4.18 0.54 19.73
CA PRO A 55 -4.08 1.69 20.60
C PRO A 55 -3.43 2.87 19.88
N VAL A 56 -4.02 4.05 20.03
CA VAL A 56 -3.43 5.28 19.51
C VAL A 56 -2.28 5.69 20.42
N SER A 57 -1.06 5.55 19.91
CA SER A 57 0.12 6.07 20.59
C SER A 57 0.21 7.58 20.40
N ASN A 58 -0.03 8.37 21.46
CA ASN A 58 0.16 9.82 21.38
C ASN A 58 1.66 10.16 21.47
N MET A 59 2.26 10.47 20.32
CA MET A 59 3.65 10.84 20.23
C MET A 59 3.79 12.36 20.35
N GLY A 60 4.58 12.85 21.30
CA GLY A 60 4.76 14.29 21.50
C GLY A 60 5.41 15.00 20.29
N PRO A 61 5.36 16.34 20.17
CA PRO A 61 5.83 17.07 18.99
C PRO A 61 7.28 16.78 18.56
N ARG A 62 8.18 16.53 19.53
CA ARG A 62 9.58 16.18 19.28
C ARG A 62 9.74 14.88 18.48
N PHE A 63 8.83 13.93 18.67
CA PHE A 63 8.81 12.70 17.88
C PHE A 63 8.54 13.01 16.41
N TYR A 64 7.51 13.81 16.11
CA TYR A 64 7.17 14.15 14.74
C TYR A 64 8.30 14.92 14.07
N VAL A 65 8.94 15.88 14.76
CA VAL A 65 10.13 16.56 14.23
C VAL A 65 11.22 15.56 13.87
N LYS A 66 11.55 14.62 14.77
CA LYS A 66 12.56 13.58 14.50
C LYS A 66 12.16 12.69 13.31
N PHE A 67 10.90 12.28 13.25
CA PHE A 67 10.36 11.45 12.18
C PHE A 67 10.44 12.17 10.82
N PHE A 68 10.07 13.45 10.79
CA PHE A 68 10.12 14.24 9.57
C PHE A 68 11.55 14.54 9.08
N LEU A 69 12.52 14.59 10.00
CA LEU A 69 13.94 14.79 9.71
C LEU A 69 14.73 13.48 9.49
N SER A 70 14.08 12.32 9.58
CA SER A 70 14.70 11.01 9.33
C SER A 70 15.34 10.96 7.94
N ARG A 71 16.45 10.22 7.84
CA ARG A 71 17.18 9.97 6.58
C ARG A 71 17.75 8.56 6.51
N HIS A 72 16.94 7.55 6.80
CA HIS A 72 17.28 6.14 6.66
C HIS A 72 17.17 5.66 5.19
N ARG A 73 17.84 6.35 4.28
CA ARG A 73 17.83 6.10 2.82
C ARG A 73 19.01 5.22 2.39
N PRO A 74 18.92 4.53 1.25
CA PRO A 74 20.09 3.86 0.67
C PRO A 74 21.18 4.88 0.28
N PRO A 75 22.46 4.50 0.32
CA PRO A 75 23.57 5.40 -0.01
C PRO A 75 23.66 5.71 -1.52
N ARG A 76 22.95 4.94 -2.36
CA ARG A 76 22.88 5.10 -3.82
C ARG A 76 21.60 4.48 -4.37
N PRO A 77 21.24 4.74 -5.64
CA PRO A 77 20.05 4.15 -6.25
C PRO A 77 20.02 2.62 -6.16
N LEU A 78 18.84 2.07 -5.93
CA LEU A 78 18.57 0.63 -5.89
C LEU A 78 18.58 0.06 -7.32
N PRO A 79 19.02 -1.20 -7.52
CA PRO A 79 18.91 -1.89 -8.81
C PRO A 79 17.47 -1.93 -9.31
N VAL A 80 17.30 -1.60 -10.59
CA VAL A 80 16.00 -1.59 -11.27
C VAL A 80 16.09 -2.36 -12.58
N THR A 81 15.08 -3.17 -12.84
CA THR A 81 14.78 -3.70 -14.17
C THR A 81 13.64 -2.86 -14.75
N PRO A 82 13.88 -2.01 -15.76
CA PRO A 82 12.81 -1.25 -16.41
C PRO A 82 11.70 -2.16 -16.91
N VAL A 83 10.45 -1.70 -16.79
CA VAL A 83 9.29 -2.45 -17.28
C VAL A 83 8.65 -1.67 -18.42
N ALA A 84 8.61 -2.28 -19.61
CA ALA A 84 7.84 -1.75 -20.72
C ALA A 84 6.47 -2.43 -20.76
N ALA A 85 5.39 -1.64 -20.90
CA ALA A 85 4.03 -2.18 -20.99
C ALA A 85 3.85 -3.18 -22.14
N SER A 86 4.61 -3.00 -23.23
CA SER A 86 4.64 -3.88 -24.41
C SER A 86 5.29 -5.25 -24.16
N GLU A 87 6.10 -5.38 -23.12
CA GLU A 87 6.81 -6.62 -22.79
C GLU A 87 6.03 -7.49 -21.79
N LEU A 88 4.91 -6.98 -21.27
CA LEU A 88 4.04 -7.77 -20.40
C LEU A 88 3.24 -8.78 -21.24
N PRO A 89 3.15 -10.05 -20.82
CA PRO A 89 2.44 -11.11 -21.52
C PRO A 89 0.96 -10.76 -21.67
N ARG A 90 0.41 -11.14 -22.82
CA ARG A 90 -1.00 -11.06 -23.20
C ARG A 90 -1.40 -12.40 -23.82
N PRO A 91 -2.31 -13.19 -23.20
CA PRO A 91 -2.98 -12.90 -21.94
C PRO A 91 -2.00 -12.84 -20.75
N PRO A 92 -2.41 -12.23 -19.61
CA PRO A 92 -1.65 -12.31 -18.35
C PRO A 92 -1.26 -13.75 -18.00
N ALA A 93 -0.13 -13.91 -17.30
CA ALA A 93 0.40 -15.22 -16.94
C ALA A 93 -0.51 -15.97 -15.91
N PRO A 94 -0.36 -17.31 -15.76
CA PRO A 94 -1.10 -18.05 -14.73
C PRO A 94 -0.83 -17.56 -13.30
N LEU A 95 0.45 -17.33 -12.96
CA LEU A 95 0.85 -16.66 -11.73
C LEU A 95 2.17 -15.93 -11.94
N ARG A 96 2.16 -14.61 -11.73
CA ARG A 96 3.36 -13.77 -11.86
C ARG A 96 3.24 -12.53 -11.01
N ALA A 97 4.35 -12.04 -10.45
CA ALA A 97 4.41 -10.77 -9.75
C ALA A 97 5.54 -9.89 -10.30
N VAL A 98 5.31 -8.59 -10.41
CA VAL A 98 6.33 -7.58 -10.70
C VAL A 98 6.27 -6.54 -9.60
N TRP A 99 7.31 -6.50 -8.76
CA TRP A 99 7.37 -5.58 -7.63
C TRP A 99 7.91 -4.23 -8.08
N MET A 100 7.10 -3.17 -7.94
CA MET A 100 7.40 -1.81 -8.38
C MET A 100 7.98 -0.93 -7.25
N GLY A 101 8.27 -1.53 -6.09
CA GLY A 101 8.77 -0.87 -4.88
C GLY A 101 7.64 -0.46 -3.92
N HIS A 102 7.87 -0.58 -2.61
CA HIS A 102 6.84 -0.43 -1.57
C HIS A 102 5.76 -1.54 -1.64
N SER A 103 4.49 -1.19 -1.45
CA SER A 103 3.32 -2.05 -1.71
C SER A 103 2.79 -1.94 -3.15
N PHE A 104 3.54 -1.29 -4.05
CA PHE A 104 3.18 -1.22 -5.46
C PHE A 104 3.58 -2.52 -6.18
N VAL A 105 2.60 -3.35 -6.54
CA VAL A 105 2.83 -4.65 -7.19
C VAL A 105 1.85 -4.84 -8.35
N LEU A 106 2.36 -5.35 -9.48
CA LEU A 106 1.54 -5.90 -10.55
C LEU A 106 1.49 -7.42 -10.41
N VAL A 107 0.30 -8.01 -10.36
CA VAL A 107 0.10 -9.44 -10.13
C VAL A 107 -0.79 -10.03 -11.22
N ASP A 108 -0.34 -11.08 -11.88
CA ASP A 108 -1.16 -11.90 -12.77
C ASP A 108 -1.66 -13.13 -11.99
N VAL A 109 -2.96 -13.44 -12.11
CA VAL A 109 -3.61 -14.63 -11.55
C VAL A 109 -4.57 -15.17 -12.60
N ASP A 110 -4.33 -16.39 -13.08
CA ASP A 110 -5.19 -17.15 -13.98
C ASP A 110 -5.72 -16.34 -15.19
N GLY A 111 -4.81 -15.60 -15.84
CA GLY A 111 -5.13 -14.80 -17.02
C GLY A 111 -5.73 -13.41 -16.72
N THR A 112 -5.80 -13.00 -15.45
CA THR A 112 -6.25 -11.67 -15.01
C THR A 112 -5.11 -10.89 -14.37
N ARG A 113 -4.95 -9.60 -14.69
CA ARG A 113 -3.88 -8.73 -14.16
C ARG A 113 -4.40 -7.65 -13.22
N PHE A 114 -3.82 -7.61 -12.03
CA PHE A 114 -4.13 -6.67 -10.96
C PHE A 114 -2.97 -5.69 -10.71
N LEU A 115 -3.31 -4.47 -10.31
CA LEU A 115 -2.35 -3.46 -9.86
C LEU A 115 -2.66 -3.03 -8.43
N PHE A 116 -1.75 -3.25 -7.50
CA PHE A 116 -1.91 -2.87 -6.10
C PHE A 116 -1.22 -1.54 -5.78
N ASP A 117 -1.89 -0.67 -5.02
CA ASP A 117 -1.36 0.55 -4.39
C ASP A 117 -0.36 1.35 -5.26
N PRO A 118 -0.76 1.82 -6.46
CA PRO A 118 0.16 2.40 -7.43
C PRO A 118 0.53 3.86 -7.10
N VAL A 119 1.54 4.04 -6.24
CA VAL A 119 1.97 5.36 -5.76
C VAL A 119 3.36 5.74 -6.28
N TYR A 120 3.49 6.95 -6.81
CA TYR A 120 4.74 7.53 -7.33
C TYR A 120 5.22 8.73 -6.50
N GLY A 121 4.30 9.40 -5.80
CA GLY A 121 4.53 10.61 -5.03
C GLY A 121 5.05 10.35 -3.61
N PRO A 122 5.14 11.41 -2.79
CA PRO A 122 5.56 11.28 -1.40
C PRO A 122 4.46 10.64 -0.53
N ALA A 123 4.87 9.95 0.55
CA ALA A 123 3.99 9.37 1.57
C ALA A 123 3.41 10.42 2.55
N THR A 124 3.34 11.69 2.14
CA THR A 124 2.85 12.80 2.95
C THR A 124 2.31 13.89 2.03
N PRO A 125 1.30 14.67 2.46
CA PRO A 125 0.84 15.79 1.66
C PRO A 125 1.76 17.02 1.80
N LEU A 126 2.72 16.99 2.75
CA LEU A 126 3.64 18.08 3.01
C LEU A 126 4.82 18.08 2.00
N PRO A 127 5.28 19.26 1.55
CA PRO A 127 6.39 19.37 0.59
C PRO A 127 7.80 19.14 1.20
N VAL A 128 7.94 18.35 2.26
CA VAL A 128 9.16 18.39 3.10
C VAL A 128 9.98 17.10 3.14
N ASN A 129 9.37 15.92 3.03
CA ASN A 129 10.10 14.64 3.15
C ASN A 129 9.26 13.45 2.61
N MET A 130 9.66 12.22 2.98
CA MET A 130 8.97 10.97 2.62
C MET A 130 8.75 10.81 1.12
N PHE A 131 9.62 11.42 0.31
CA PHE A 131 9.71 11.15 -1.11
C PHE A 131 10.21 9.73 -1.32
N ARG A 132 9.75 9.08 -2.39
CA ARG A 132 10.34 7.83 -2.84
C ARG A 132 11.86 7.98 -2.98
N PHE A 133 12.60 6.90 -2.73
CA PHE A 133 14.03 6.86 -3.00
C PHE A 133 14.32 7.00 -4.50
N GLN A 134 13.45 6.43 -5.33
CA GLN A 134 13.48 6.51 -6.78
C GLN A 134 12.10 6.21 -7.39
N ALA A 135 11.93 6.50 -8.67
CA ALA A 135 10.68 6.25 -9.40
C ALA A 135 10.43 4.74 -9.57
N PRO A 136 9.15 4.29 -9.61
CA PRO A 136 8.78 2.95 -10.06
C PRO A 136 9.29 2.66 -11.50
N PRO A 137 9.52 1.38 -11.84
CA PRO A 137 10.15 0.99 -13.10
C PRO A 137 9.24 1.02 -14.33
N LEU A 138 7.92 1.17 -14.11
CA LEU A 138 6.92 1.40 -15.14
C LEU A 138 6.44 2.86 -15.03
N PRO A 139 6.64 3.72 -16.05
CA PRO A 139 6.14 5.09 -16.03
C PRO A 139 4.61 5.14 -15.86
N ARG A 140 4.12 6.15 -15.13
CA ARG A 140 2.68 6.30 -14.84
C ARG A 140 1.84 6.34 -16.12
N GLU A 141 2.36 7.02 -17.14
CA GLU A 141 1.71 7.24 -18.42
C GLU A 141 1.53 5.96 -19.23
N GLN A 142 2.34 4.92 -18.96
CA GLN A 142 2.25 3.61 -19.61
C GLN A 142 1.37 2.61 -18.86
N LEU A 143 0.91 2.94 -17.64
CA LEU A 143 0.04 2.04 -16.88
C LEU A 143 -1.23 1.63 -17.62
N PRO A 144 -1.97 2.53 -18.32
CA PRO A 144 -3.15 2.12 -19.08
C PRO A 144 -2.85 1.08 -20.17
N ASP A 145 -1.63 1.08 -20.69
CA ASP A 145 -1.20 0.16 -21.75
C ASP A 145 -0.67 -1.17 -21.19
N ALA A 146 -0.55 -1.30 -19.86
CA ALA A 146 -0.01 -2.50 -19.21
C ALA A 146 -1.00 -3.69 -19.17
N GLY A 147 -2.19 -3.57 -19.76
CA GLY A 147 -3.21 -4.62 -19.80
C GLY A 147 -3.71 -5.00 -18.41
N ILE A 148 -3.94 -4.00 -17.55
CA ILE A 148 -4.46 -4.18 -16.19
C ILE A 148 -5.98 -4.29 -16.25
N ASP A 149 -6.54 -5.33 -15.63
CA ASP A 149 -7.97 -5.56 -15.57
C ASP A 149 -8.63 -4.84 -14.38
N ALA A 150 -7.92 -4.74 -13.25
CA ALA A 150 -8.38 -3.97 -12.08
C ALA A 150 -7.22 -3.41 -11.24
N VAL A 151 -7.46 -2.25 -10.65
CA VAL A 151 -6.61 -1.66 -9.62
C VAL A 151 -7.20 -1.97 -8.25
N ILE A 152 -6.37 -2.38 -7.30
CA ILE A 152 -6.77 -2.65 -5.92
C ILE A 152 -6.05 -1.68 -5.00
N VAL A 153 -6.81 -1.03 -4.12
CA VAL A 153 -6.27 -0.14 -3.07
C VAL A 153 -6.50 -0.81 -1.72
N THR A 154 -5.51 -0.76 -0.84
CA THR A 154 -5.60 -1.35 0.49
C THR A 154 -6.23 -0.45 1.54
N HIS A 155 -5.87 0.84 1.55
CA HIS A 155 -6.38 1.84 2.48
C HIS A 155 -6.02 3.26 2.01
N ASP A 156 -6.43 4.29 2.76
CA ASP A 156 -6.33 5.68 2.31
C ASP A 156 -5.04 6.43 2.69
N HIS A 157 -3.99 5.79 3.20
CA HIS A 157 -2.73 6.48 3.48
C HIS A 157 -2.04 6.99 2.20
N TYR A 158 -1.14 7.97 2.36
CA TYR A 158 -0.53 8.68 1.23
C TYR A 158 0.41 7.82 0.39
N ASP A 159 1.02 6.79 0.98
CA ASP A 159 1.87 5.79 0.33
C ASP A 159 1.10 4.63 -0.33
N HIS A 160 -0.23 4.58 -0.17
CA HIS A 160 -1.10 3.55 -0.76
C HIS A 160 -2.17 4.13 -1.71
N LEU A 161 -2.60 5.37 -1.47
CA LEU A 161 -3.65 6.04 -2.21
C LEU A 161 -3.15 7.37 -2.81
N GLU A 162 -2.81 7.34 -4.09
CA GLU A 162 -2.38 8.52 -4.86
C GLU A 162 -3.44 9.01 -5.84
N ARG A 163 -3.91 10.24 -5.62
CA ARG A 163 -4.90 10.91 -6.47
C ARG A 163 -4.51 10.93 -7.95
N SER A 164 -3.29 11.37 -8.28
CA SER A 164 -2.87 11.53 -9.67
C SER A 164 -2.91 10.22 -10.45
N THR A 165 -2.44 9.13 -9.85
CA THR A 165 -2.43 7.81 -10.50
C THR A 165 -3.84 7.24 -10.61
N LEU A 166 -4.61 7.22 -9.53
CA LEU A 166 -5.94 6.61 -9.56
C LEU A 166 -6.92 7.37 -10.46
N CYS A 167 -6.90 8.71 -10.45
CA CYS A 167 -7.73 9.48 -11.37
C CYS A 167 -7.28 9.33 -12.83
N HIS A 168 -5.99 9.10 -13.09
CA HIS A 168 -5.50 8.82 -14.44
C HIS A 168 -6.04 7.48 -14.95
N LEU A 169 -5.92 6.42 -14.14
CA LEU A 169 -6.41 5.07 -14.47
C LEU A 169 -7.93 5.03 -14.60
N ALA A 170 -8.67 5.63 -13.67
CA ALA A 170 -10.13 5.68 -13.71
C ALA A 170 -10.66 6.35 -14.99
N ARG A 171 -10.04 7.46 -15.42
CA ARG A 171 -10.41 8.15 -16.68
C ARG A 171 -10.08 7.36 -17.94
N LYS A 172 -9.20 6.36 -17.82
CA LYS A 172 -8.90 5.40 -18.89
C LYS A 172 -9.81 4.17 -18.87
N GLY A 173 -10.82 4.17 -18.00
CA GLY A 173 -11.81 3.10 -17.91
C GLY A 173 -11.40 1.93 -17.02
N LEU A 174 -10.28 2.04 -16.28
CA LEU A 174 -9.88 0.98 -15.35
C LEU A 174 -10.77 0.97 -14.11
N ARG A 175 -11.21 -0.23 -13.74
CA ARG A 175 -11.91 -0.48 -12.50
C ARG A 175 -10.96 -0.35 -11.30
N ILE A 176 -11.43 0.30 -10.26
CA ILE A 176 -10.73 0.48 -8.98
C ILE A 176 -11.56 -0.19 -7.88
N ILE A 177 -10.96 -1.15 -7.19
CA ILE A 177 -11.56 -1.88 -6.07
C ILE A 177 -10.90 -1.37 -4.79
N THR A 178 -11.72 -0.95 -3.82
CA THR A 178 -11.24 -0.34 -2.56
C THR A 178 -12.04 -0.84 -1.37
N PRO A 179 -11.58 -0.63 -0.12
CA PRO A 179 -12.42 -0.79 1.06
C PRO A 179 -13.51 0.29 1.11
N LEU A 180 -14.54 0.06 1.93
CA LEU A 180 -15.61 1.03 2.20
C LEU A 180 -15.09 2.41 2.63
N GLY A 181 -15.71 3.46 2.11
CA GLY A 181 -15.42 4.86 2.41
C GLY A 181 -14.32 5.47 1.53
N VAL A 182 -13.39 4.67 1.00
CA VAL A 182 -12.32 5.16 0.12
C VAL A 182 -12.89 5.67 -1.22
N GLY A 183 -13.98 5.09 -1.71
CA GLY A 183 -14.64 5.52 -2.94
C GLY A 183 -15.22 6.94 -2.86
N ALA A 184 -15.53 7.44 -1.66
CA ALA A 184 -15.90 8.84 -1.48
C ALA A 184 -14.74 9.79 -1.86
N ARG A 185 -13.50 9.42 -1.51
CA ARG A 185 -12.29 10.20 -1.87
C ARG A 185 -12.10 10.22 -3.38
N LEU A 186 -12.19 9.05 -4.02
CA LEU A 186 -12.06 8.90 -5.48
C LEU A 186 -13.09 9.73 -6.24
N ARG A 187 -14.36 9.64 -5.85
CA ARG A 187 -15.44 10.46 -6.44
C ARG A 187 -15.20 11.96 -6.19
N GLY A 188 -14.75 12.33 -4.99
CA GLY A 188 -14.36 13.70 -4.67
C GLY A 188 -13.20 14.24 -5.51
N TRP A 189 -12.33 13.37 -6.03
CA TRP A 189 -11.28 13.71 -6.98
C TRP A 189 -11.71 13.71 -8.45
N GLY A 190 -12.97 13.34 -8.72
CA GLY A 190 -13.54 13.26 -10.06
C GLY A 190 -13.22 11.97 -10.80
N CYS A 191 -12.96 10.86 -10.10
CA CYS A 191 -13.04 9.53 -10.72
C CYS A 191 -14.51 9.23 -11.09
N PRO A 192 -14.78 8.62 -12.26
CA PRO A 192 -16.11 8.11 -12.59
C PRO A 192 -16.66 7.19 -11.49
N ALA A 193 -17.95 7.33 -11.15
CA ALA A 193 -18.52 6.58 -10.04
C ALA A 193 -18.64 5.07 -10.34
N ASP A 194 -18.90 4.74 -11.60
CA ASP A 194 -18.98 3.38 -12.14
C ASP A 194 -17.61 2.68 -12.21
N SER A 195 -16.51 3.43 -12.17
CA SER A 195 -15.16 2.84 -12.11
C SER A 195 -14.77 2.37 -10.71
N VAL A 196 -15.59 2.59 -9.67
CA VAL A 196 -15.24 2.29 -8.27
C VAL A 196 -16.12 1.19 -7.71
N THR A 197 -15.49 0.17 -7.12
CA THR A 197 -16.17 -0.88 -6.33
C THR A 197 -15.66 -0.81 -4.89
N GLU A 198 -16.54 -0.48 -3.95
CA GLU A 198 -16.22 -0.46 -2.52
C GLU A 198 -16.65 -1.78 -1.88
N LEU A 199 -15.75 -2.41 -1.13
CA LEU A 199 -15.98 -3.68 -0.45
C LEU A 199 -15.77 -3.55 1.05
N ASP A 200 -16.63 -4.22 1.78
CA ASP A 200 -16.48 -4.45 3.20
C ASP A 200 -15.71 -5.75 3.48
N TRP A 201 -15.14 -5.96 4.67
CA TRP A 201 -14.48 -7.24 4.94
C TRP A 201 -15.43 -8.41 4.74
N HIS A 202 -14.90 -9.46 4.10
CA HIS A 202 -15.55 -10.67 3.61
C HIS A 202 -16.51 -10.47 2.43
N GLN A 203 -16.64 -9.25 1.90
CA GLN A 203 -17.29 -9.04 0.61
C GLN A 203 -16.32 -9.28 -0.54
N SER A 204 -16.89 -9.71 -1.66
CA SER A 204 -16.13 -10.08 -2.85
C SER A 204 -16.73 -9.44 -4.11
N THR A 205 -15.88 -9.31 -5.12
CA THR A 205 -16.29 -9.08 -6.50
C THR A 205 -15.45 -9.96 -7.43
N ASP A 206 -15.98 -10.24 -8.61
CA ASP A 206 -15.24 -10.94 -9.65
C ASP A 206 -14.61 -9.96 -10.65
N VAL A 207 -13.40 -10.30 -11.11
CA VAL A 207 -12.70 -9.67 -12.22
C VAL A 207 -12.17 -10.79 -13.10
N GLY A 208 -12.70 -10.91 -14.33
CA GLY A 208 -12.45 -12.09 -15.16
C GLY A 208 -12.87 -13.38 -14.44
N THR A 209 -11.95 -14.33 -14.31
CA THR A 209 -12.13 -15.61 -13.61
C THR A 209 -11.74 -15.55 -12.12
N VAL A 210 -11.23 -14.41 -11.65
CA VAL A 210 -10.65 -14.28 -10.31
C VAL A 210 -11.63 -13.59 -9.37
N ARG A 211 -11.91 -14.25 -8.24
CA ARG A 211 -12.65 -13.67 -7.13
C ARG A 211 -11.72 -12.85 -6.23
N VAL A 212 -12.00 -11.56 -6.14
CA VAL A 212 -11.30 -10.60 -5.27
C VAL A 212 -12.12 -10.40 -4.01
N THR A 213 -11.54 -10.65 -2.84
CA THR A 213 -12.23 -10.55 -1.54
C THR A 213 -11.45 -9.62 -0.63
N ALA A 214 -12.12 -8.62 -0.06
CA ALA A 214 -11.54 -7.81 1.01
C ALA A 214 -11.54 -8.62 2.31
N THR A 215 -10.41 -8.69 3.02
CA THR A 215 -10.28 -9.40 4.29
C THR A 215 -9.75 -8.47 5.39
N PRO A 216 -9.94 -8.84 6.68
CA PRO A 216 -9.45 -8.01 7.77
C PRO A 216 -7.94 -7.77 7.72
N ALA A 217 -7.54 -6.57 8.11
CA ALA A 217 -6.17 -6.20 8.46
C ALA A 217 -6.20 -5.40 9.76
N ARG A 218 -5.12 -5.43 10.53
CA ARG A 218 -5.03 -4.71 11.81
C ARG A 218 -4.31 -3.37 11.62
N HIS A 219 -5.03 -2.34 11.19
CA HIS A 219 -4.43 -1.05 10.83
C HIS A 219 -5.34 0.14 11.16
N PHE A 220 -5.12 1.28 10.52
CA PHE A 220 -5.95 2.46 10.62
C PHE A 220 -5.98 3.19 9.27
N SER A 221 -6.86 4.17 9.14
CA SER A 221 -6.92 5.07 7.99
C SER A 221 -6.80 6.54 8.42
N GLY A 222 -6.53 7.44 7.48
CA GLY A 222 -6.59 8.88 7.71
C GLY A 222 -5.66 9.70 6.80
N ARG A 223 -6.16 10.86 6.35
CA ARG A 223 -5.40 11.82 5.49
C ARG A 223 -5.36 13.24 6.04
N SER A 224 -5.88 13.44 7.24
CA SER A 224 -5.97 14.74 7.92
C SER A 224 -6.12 14.51 9.43
N LEU A 225 -5.82 15.54 10.23
CA LEU A 225 -5.85 15.48 11.70
C LEU A 225 -7.18 14.94 12.27
N ASN A 226 -8.29 15.12 11.56
CA ASN A 226 -9.63 14.75 12.03
C ASN A 226 -10.29 13.62 11.21
N SER A 227 -9.54 12.92 10.34
CA SER A 227 -10.07 11.86 9.46
C SER A 227 -9.65 10.44 9.84
N ARG A 228 -9.02 10.27 11.01
CA ARG A 228 -8.55 8.96 11.44
C ARG A 228 -9.71 7.97 11.49
N ASP A 229 -9.54 6.79 10.91
CA ASP A 229 -10.50 5.69 10.87
C ASP A 229 -11.83 6.02 10.16
N GLY A 230 -11.86 7.07 9.33
CA GLY A 230 -13.07 7.47 8.60
C GLY A 230 -13.37 6.59 7.38
N THR A 231 -12.36 5.89 6.87
CA THR A 231 -12.48 4.89 5.79
C THR A 231 -11.98 3.53 6.28
N LEU A 232 -12.42 2.45 5.66
CA LEU A 232 -11.95 1.10 5.97
C LEU A 232 -10.56 0.86 5.36
N TRP A 233 -9.85 -0.12 5.91
CA TRP A 233 -8.61 -0.69 5.40
C TRP A 233 -8.79 -2.20 5.22
N ALA A 234 -8.15 -2.82 4.24
CA ALA A 234 -8.30 -4.26 4.00
C ALA A 234 -7.01 -4.90 3.47
N SER A 235 -6.78 -6.14 3.90
CA SER A 235 -5.98 -7.11 3.16
C SER A 235 -6.83 -7.70 2.04
N TRP A 236 -6.22 -8.40 1.08
CA TRP A 236 -6.91 -8.91 -0.11
C TRP A 236 -6.60 -10.36 -0.41
N VAL A 237 -7.65 -11.11 -0.74
CA VAL A 237 -7.59 -12.46 -1.28
C VAL A 237 -7.98 -12.44 -2.74
N LEU A 238 -7.10 -12.94 -3.60
CA LEU A 238 -7.36 -13.18 -5.02
C LEU A 238 -7.41 -14.69 -5.22
N ARG A 239 -8.57 -15.22 -5.62
CA ARG A 239 -8.77 -16.64 -5.86
C ARG A 239 -9.22 -16.88 -7.29
N GLY A 240 -8.31 -17.37 -8.12
CA GLY A 240 -8.64 -17.86 -9.45
C GLY A 240 -8.95 -19.37 -9.46
N PRO A 241 -9.21 -19.94 -10.64
CA PRO A 241 -9.45 -21.38 -10.81
C PRO A 241 -8.30 -22.29 -10.36
N GLU A 242 -7.04 -21.85 -10.52
CA GLU A 242 -5.86 -22.66 -10.21
C GLU A 242 -4.99 -22.02 -9.13
N HIS A 243 -4.84 -20.69 -9.15
CA HIS A 243 -3.90 -19.98 -8.29
C HIS A 243 -4.59 -19.09 -7.26
N GLY A 244 -3.94 -18.92 -6.11
CA GLY A 244 -4.34 -18.00 -5.05
C GLY A 244 -3.24 -17.02 -4.66
N VAL A 245 -3.60 -15.75 -4.48
CA VAL A 245 -2.71 -14.72 -3.95
C VAL A 245 -3.32 -14.05 -2.73
N PHE A 246 -2.52 -13.89 -1.69
CA PHE A 246 -2.84 -13.06 -0.54
C PHE A 246 -2.00 -11.78 -0.56
N PHE A 247 -2.63 -10.63 -0.35
CA PHE A 247 -1.97 -9.34 -0.23
C PHE A 247 -2.29 -8.74 1.15
N SER A 248 -1.28 -8.66 2.00
CA SER A 248 -1.46 -8.30 3.42
C SER A 248 -1.91 -6.86 3.68
N ALA A 249 -1.70 -5.96 2.72
CA ALA A 249 -1.67 -4.51 2.96
C ALA A 249 -0.55 -4.17 3.96
N ASP A 250 -0.81 -3.20 4.83
CA ASP A 250 -0.03 -3.00 6.04
C ASP A 250 -0.98 -3.10 7.24
N GLY A 251 -0.48 -3.63 8.33
CA GLY A 251 -1.23 -3.83 9.56
C GLY A 251 -0.45 -4.71 10.53
N GLY A 252 -0.62 -4.47 11.83
CA GLY A 252 0.06 -5.27 12.85
C GLY A 252 -0.33 -6.75 12.82
N TYR A 253 0.52 -7.57 13.43
CA TYR A 253 0.22 -8.99 13.59
C TYR A 253 -1.03 -9.24 14.46
N GLY A 254 -1.78 -10.29 14.13
CA GLY A 254 -3.02 -10.64 14.83
C GLY A 254 -3.63 -11.96 14.35
N ARG A 255 -4.72 -12.36 15.02
CA ARG A 255 -5.45 -13.63 14.78
C ARG A 255 -6.10 -13.73 13.40
N HIS A 256 -6.27 -12.59 12.73
CA HIS A 256 -6.87 -12.53 11.40
C HIS A 256 -6.06 -13.32 10.36
N PHE A 257 -4.73 -13.40 10.46
CA PHE A 257 -3.92 -14.18 9.51
C PHE A 257 -4.28 -15.68 9.53
N ALA A 258 -4.30 -16.30 10.72
CA ALA A 258 -4.71 -17.70 10.85
C ALA A 258 -6.17 -17.93 10.44
N ALA A 259 -7.07 -16.98 10.73
CA ALA A 259 -8.47 -17.04 10.29
C ALA A 259 -8.60 -16.98 8.76
N ILE A 260 -7.85 -16.08 8.11
CA ILE A 260 -7.79 -15.94 6.65
C ILE A 260 -7.22 -17.21 6.02
N GLY A 261 -6.13 -17.77 6.56
CA GLY A 261 -5.55 -19.01 6.06
C GLY A 261 -6.52 -20.19 6.14
N LYS A 262 -7.26 -20.30 7.25
CA LYS A 262 -8.30 -21.33 7.42
C LYS A 262 -9.46 -21.18 6.43
N GLN A 263 -9.89 -19.95 6.16
CA GLN A 263 -11.08 -19.69 5.35
C GLN A 263 -10.79 -19.67 3.86
N TYR A 264 -9.65 -19.11 3.46
CA TYR A 264 -9.35 -18.77 2.08
C TYR A 264 -8.06 -19.42 1.55
N GLY A 265 -7.18 -19.90 2.42
CA GLY A 265 -5.90 -20.50 2.04
C GLY A 265 -6.02 -21.94 1.51
N PRO A 266 -4.91 -22.54 1.08
CA PRO A 266 -3.56 -21.96 0.99
C PRO A 266 -3.39 -21.01 -0.21
N PHE A 267 -2.31 -20.22 -0.22
CA PHE A 267 -1.97 -19.29 -1.30
C PHE A 267 -0.64 -19.66 -1.94
N ASP A 268 -0.54 -19.50 -3.26
CA ASP A 268 0.70 -19.71 -4.00
C ASP A 268 1.71 -18.58 -3.77
N LEU A 269 1.19 -17.36 -3.64
CA LEU A 269 1.96 -16.16 -3.33
C LEU A 269 1.30 -15.39 -2.18
N ALA A 270 2.08 -15.01 -1.19
CA ALA A 270 1.69 -14.09 -0.13
C ALA A 270 2.56 -12.83 -0.18
N CYS A 271 1.98 -11.70 -0.54
CA CYS A 271 2.63 -10.39 -0.51
C CYS A 271 2.50 -9.82 0.91
N MET A 272 3.60 -9.84 1.66
CA MET A 272 3.62 -9.55 3.10
C MET A 272 4.41 -8.27 3.39
N GLU A 273 3.81 -7.30 4.09
CA GLU A 273 4.56 -6.12 4.53
C GLU A 273 5.72 -6.51 5.44
N THR A 274 6.83 -5.78 5.36
CA THR A 274 8.02 -6.03 6.20
C THR A 274 8.67 -4.75 6.72
N GLY A 275 8.21 -3.58 6.26
CA GLY A 275 8.80 -2.28 6.56
C GLY A 275 7.95 -1.45 7.50
N ALA A 276 8.35 -0.19 7.67
CA ALA A 276 7.69 0.84 8.48
C ALA A 276 7.38 0.46 9.95
N TRP A 277 7.95 -0.62 10.47
CA TRP A 277 7.69 -1.11 11.83
C TRP A 277 8.49 -0.32 12.87
N ASP A 278 7.94 -0.23 14.08
CA ASP A 278 8.65 0.25 15.28
C ASP A 278 7.96 -0.26 16.54
N LYS A 279 8.72 -0.40 17.63
CA LYS A 279 8.20 -0.79 18.95
C LYS A 279 7.11 0.15 19.50
N ARG A 280 7.00 1.37 18.97
CA ARG A 280 6.01 2.38 19.35
C ARG A 280 4.63 2.20 18.69
N TRP A 281 4.53 1.41 17.62
CA TRP A 281 3.26 1.09 16.94
C TRP A 281 3.21 -0.39 16.48
N PRO A 282 3.45 -1.35 17.38
CA PRO A 282 3.58 -2.77 17.03
C PRO A 282 2.26 -3.40 16.54
N HIS A 283 1.15 -2.68 16.65
CA HIS A 283 -0.18 -3.12 16.26
C HIS A 283 -0.64 -2.56 14.92
N ALA A 284 0.15 -1.68 14.30
CA ALA A 284 -0.15 -1.09 12.99
C ALA A 284 0.84 -1.51 11.89
N HIS A 285 2.01 -2.04 12.25
CA HIS A 285 2.98 -2.61 11.31
C HIS A 285 3.64 -3.84 11.89
N GLN A 286 3.76 -4.90 11.10
CA GLN A 286 4.39 -6.15 11.51
C GLN A 286 5.91 -6.00 11.67
N GLN A 287 6.48 -6.61 12.71
CA GLN A 287 7.91 -6.91 12.69
C GLN A 287 8.21 -7.92 11.56
N PRO A 288 9.39 -7.88 10.92
CA PRO A 288 9.69 -8.78 9.80
C PRO A 288 9.53 -10.28 10.12
N GLU A 289 9.82 -10.69 11.35
CA GLU A 289 9.63 -12.07 11.84
C GLU A 289 8.13 -12.42 11.96
N GLU A 290 7.30 -11.46 12.33
CA GLU A 290 5.84 -11.61 12.37
C GLU A 290 5.27 -11.70 10.95
N SER A 291 5.83 -10.99 9.98
CA SER A 291 5.45 -11.11 8.56
C SER A 291 5.70 -12.51 8.01
N VAL A 292 6.86 -13.10 8.34
CA VAL A 292 7.19 -14.49 7.97
C VAL A 292 6.24 -15.48 8.66
N ARG A 293 5.94 -15.26 9.94
CA ARG A 293 4.96 -16.09 10.65
C ARG A 293 3.57 -15.98 10.03
N ALA A 294 3.10 -14.77 9.76
CA ALA A 294 1.82 -14.49 9.13
C ALA A 294 1.71 -15.15 7.75
N CYS A 295 2.78 -15.15 6.95
CA CYS A 295 2.83 -15.90 5.69
C CYS A 295 2.49 -17.38 5.89
N ARG A 296 3.06 -18.03 6.92
CA ARG A 296 2.75 -19.43 7.22
C ARG A 296 1.30 -19.62 7.69
N GLU A 297 0.80 -18.70 8.50
CA GLU A 297 -0.57 -18.77 9.05
C GLU A 297 -1.65 -18.56 7.99
N VAL A 298 -1.40 -17.74 6.97
CA VAL A 298 -2.29 -17.64 5.81
C VAL A 298 -2.14 -18.84 4.86
N GLY A 299 -1.17 -19.71 5.08
CA GLY A 299 -0.86 -20.85 4.19
C GLY A 299 -0.16 -20.42 2.89
N GLY A 300 0.65 -19.37 2.94
CA GLY A 300 1.45 -18.90 1.80
C GLY A 300 2.61 -19.84 1.48
N ARG A 301 2.71 -20.27 0.22
CA ARG A 301 3.79 -21.13 -0.29
C ARG A 301 5.08 -20.35 -0.55
N VAL A 302 4.96 -19.13 -1.06
CA VAL A 302 6.07 -18.21 -1.28
C VAL A 302 5.69 -16.83 -0.74
N MET A 303 6.60 -16.20 0.01
CA MET A 303 6.42 -14.84 0.51
C MET A 303 7.13 -13.86 -0.43
N LEU A 304 6.41 -12.85 -0.92
CA LEU A 304 6.97 -11.65 -1.54
C LEU A 304 6.99 -10.52 -0.51
N PRO A 305 8.16 -10.10 0.02
CA PRO A 305 8.24 -8.97 0.93
C PRO A 305 7.90 -7.65 0.24
N ILE A 306 6.92 -6.92 0.78
CA ILE A 306 6.50 -5.59 0.34
C ILE A 306 6.69 -4.54 1.45
N HIS A 307 6.31 -3.29 1.20
CA HIS A 307 6.39 -2.14 2.12
C HIS A 307 7.81 -1.69 2.52
N TRP A 308 8.83 -2.06 1.73
CA TRP A 308 10.23 -1.69 1.99
C TRP A 308 10.90 -1.09 0.74
N ALA A 309 12.12 -0.57 0.91
CA ALA A 309 12.99 -0.09 -0.16
C ALA A 309 12.38 0.96 -1.12
N ALA A 310 11.40 1.74 -0.65
CA ALA A 310 10.84 2.85 -1.41
C ALA A 310 10.79 4.15 -0.61
N TYR A 311 10.54 4.09 0.69
CA TYR A 311 10.37 5.26 1.54
C TYR A 311 11.07 5.10 2.89
N ASP A 312 11.34 6.24 3.52
CA ASP A 312 11.81 6.33 4.91
C ASP A 312 10.59 6.65 5.80
N LEU A 313 9.95 5.59 6.31
CA LEU A 313 8.69 5.64 7.07
C LEU A 313 8.83 5.11 8.50
N SER A 314 10.05 4.82 8.94
CA SER A 314 10.36 4.40 10.31
C SER A 314 11.82 4.72 10.65
N PHE A 315 12.28 4.28 11.81
CA PHE A 315 13.61 4.58 12.36
C PHE A 315 14.65 3.47 12.10
N HIS A 316 14.27 2.43 11.36
CA HIS A 316 15.19 1.40 10.89
C HIS A 316 15.86 1.84 9.57
N PRO A 317 17.10 1.41 9.26
CA PRO A 317 17.69 1.53 7.92
C PRO A 317 16.81 0.91 6.84
N TRP A 318 16.93 1.39 5.60
CA TRP A 318 16.11 0.99 4.45
C TRP A 318 16.08 -0.53 4.17
N ASP A 319 17.16 -1.24 4.54
CA ASP A 319 17.39 -2.67 4.25
C ASP A 319 17.21 -3.58 5.47
N GLU A 320 17.06 -3.03 6.68
CA GLU A 320 16.79 -3.82 7.88
C GLU A 320 15.54 -4.72 7.74
N PRO A 321 14.42 -4.26 7.14
CA PRO A 321 13.25 -5.09 6.82
C PRO A 321 13.59 -6.41 6.14
N ILE A 322 14.28 -6.34 5.00
CA ILE A 322 14.54 -7.52 4.18
C ILE A 322 15.58 -8.44 4.81
N LEU A 323 16.54 -7.89 5.56
CA LEU A 323 17.55 -8.69 6.25
C LEU A 323 16.93 -9.53 7.37
N ARG A 324 16.06 -8.92 8.18
CA ARG A 324 15.35 -9.62 9.25
C ARG A 324 14.35 -10.62 8.70
N ALA A 325 13.57 -10.24 7.69
CA ALA A 325 12.65 -11.16 7.01
C ALA A 325 13.41 -12.35 6.39
N SER A 326 14.54 -12.12 5.72
CA SER A 326 15.36 -13.20 5.13
C SER A 326 16.00 -14.12 6.16
N ALA A 327 16.37 -13.62 7.33
CA ALA A 327 16.84 -14.46 8.43
C ALA A 327 15.71 -15.32 8.99
N ALA A 328 14.57 -14.72 9.31
CA ALA A 328 13.41 -15.43 9.84
C ALA A 328 12.82 -16.45 8.85
N ALA A 329 12.80 -16.12 7.56
CA ALA A 329 12.32 -17.02 6.51
C ALA A 329 13.20 -18.27 6.39
N ARG A 330 14.53 -18.12 6.52
CA ARG A 330 15.46 -19.26 6.56
C ARG A 330 15.23 -20.13 7.80
N GLU A 331 15.04 -19.53 8.97
CA GLU A 331 14.78 -20.26 10.22
C GLU A 331 13.44 -21.02 10.19
N GLN A 332 12.41 -20.41 9.61
CA GLN A 332 11.05 -20.96 9.58
C GLN A 332 10.72 -21.77 8.31
N GLY A 333 11.67 -21.92 7.38
CA GLY A 333 11.48 -22.67 6.14
C GLY A 333 10.48 -22.04 5.17
N VAL A 334 10.39 -20.71 5.11
CA VAL A 334 9.50 -19.98 4.20
C VAL A 334 10.29 -19.55 2.96
N PRO A 335 9.93 -20.01 1.75
CA PRO A 335 10.53 -19.51 0.51
C PRO A 335 10.24 -18.03 0.31
N LEU A 336 11.26 -17.25 -0.04
CA LEU A 336 11.12 -15.84 -0.40
C LEU A 336 11.23 -15.64 -1.91
N ALA A 337 10.36 -14.79 -2.44
CA ALA A 337 10.53 -14.12 -3.73
C ALA A 337 11.05 -12.71 -3.47
N THR A 338 12.29 -12.43 -3.86
CA THR A 338 12.95 -11.13 -3.69
C THR A 338 13.46 -10.58 -5.03
N PRO A 339 12.59 -10.41 -6.04
CA PRO A 339 13.00 -9.82 -7.32
C PRO A 339 13.56 -8.41 -7.10
N ARG A 340 14.44 -7.96 -8.00
CA ARG A 340 14.78 -6.52 -8.10
C ARG A 340 13.52 -5.72 -8.44
N MET A 341 13.55 -4.42 -8.17
CA MET A 341 12.43 -3.55 -8.54
C MET A 341 12.19 -3.63 -10.06
N GLY A 342 11.01 -4.07 -10.47
CA GLY A 342 10.60 -4.26 -11.87
C GLY A 342 10.97 -5.60 -12.49
N GLU A 343 11.73 -6.45 -11.79
CA GLU A 343 11.98 -7.81 -12.22
C GLU A 343 10.72 -8.67 -11.99
N ALA A 344 10.36 -9.47 -12.99
CA ALA A 344 9.24 -10.40 -12.88
C ALA A 344 9.65 -11.65 -12.09
N TRP A 345 8.76 -12.10 -11.23
CA TRP A 345 8.86 -13.38 -10.52
C TRP A 345 7.69 -14.28 -10.92
N SER A 346 7.96 -15.57 -11.10
CA SER A 346 6.96 -16.63 -11.30
C SER A 346 7.37 -17.87 -10.50
N PRO A 347 6.44 -18.79 -10.19
CA PRO A 347 6.78 -20.04 -9.51
C PRO A 347 7.95 -20.79 -10.14
N GLY A 348 8.87 -21.29 -9.32
CA GLY A 348 10.10 -21.96 -9.76
C GLY A 348 11.28 -21.04 -10.07
N MET A 349 11.08 -19.72 -10.14
CA MET A 349 12.20 -18.77 -10.28
C MET A 349 12.88 -18.53 -8.94
N SER A 350 14.21 -18.59 -8.94
CA SER A 350 15.05 -18.17 -7.81
C SER A 350 15.34 -16.67 -7.89
N THR A 351 15.32 -15.99 -6.75
CA THR A 351 15.71 -14.58 -6.61
C THR A 351 16.92 -14.44 -5.70
N GLY A 352 17.69 -13.36 -5.88
CA GLY A 352 18.93 -13.11 -5.13
C GLY A 352 18.81 -11.99 -4.09
N PRO A 353 19.79 -11.88 -3.17
CA PRO A 353 19.84 -10.84 -2.15
C PRO A 353 20.38 -9.51 -2.70
N TRP A 354 19.75 -8.95 -3.74
CA TRP A 354 20.26 -7.78 -4.48
C TRP A 354 20.56 -6.55 -3.60
N TRP A 355 19.96 -6.42 -2.41
CA TRP A 355 20.22 -5.33 -1.48
C TRP A 355 21.67 -5.33 -0.95
N THR A 356 22.35 -6.47 -0.94
CA THR A 356 23.78 -6.53 -0.58
C THR A 356 24.64 -5.77 -1.58
N GLU A 357 24.15 -5.63 -2.81
CA GLU A 357 24.82 -4.83 -3.84
C GLU A 357 24.72 -3.34 -3.57
N VAL A 358 23.91 -2.85 -2.62
CA VAL A 358 23.64 -1.41 -2.35
C VAL A 358 24.17 -0.92 -1.00
N ARG A 359 24.54 -1.83 -0.11
CA ARG A 359 25.12 -1.52 1.21
C ARG A 359 26.42 -0.73 1.12
#